data_AF-D7BJ17-F1
#
_entry.id   AF-D7BJ17-F1
#
_cell.length_a   1.000
_cell.length_b   1.000
_cell.length_c   1.000
_cell.angle_alpha   90.00
_cell.angle_beta   90.00
_cell.angle_gamma   90.00
#
_symmetry.space_group_name_H-M   'P 1'
#
loop_
_entity.id
_entity.type
_entity.pdbx_description
1 polymer ?
#
loop_
_entity_poly.entity_id
_entity_poly.type
_entity_poly.pdbx_seq_one_letter_code
_entity_poly.pdbx_strand_id
1 'polypeptide(L)'
;MDCQERLKWFEQHWEEDRRRWQTEKGRLEERLEAQSREIVELRQKLTEQEHTLREEYLRKTETLQRTVEEQRQALHRCERALQKANNRLEGLSQPPLGEGFFRFLAQALEIWDQTLVEKARELQGNELEHWIEAGWEERKEALSRALGGKEPDWRRIRTGLVLEWALLAWLEGVRDGGSLDSRAELG
;
A
#
# COMPACT_ATOMS: atom_id res chain seq x y z
N MET A 1 64.36 46.95 -79.75
CA MET A 1 63.80 45.58 -79.60
C MET A 1 63.11 45.23 -80.87
N ASP A 2 63.55 44.16 -81.52
CA ASP A 2 62.96 43.68 -82.75
C ASP A 2 61.58 43.05 -82.45
N CYS A 3 60.60 43.25 -83.32
CA CYS A 3 59.25 42.73 -83.13
C CYS A 3 59.24 41.20 -83.03
N GLN A 4 60.20 40.52 -83.67
CA GLN A 4 60.37 39.07 -83.61
C GLN A 4 60.88 38.58 -82.25
N GLU A 5 61.75 39.34 -81.57
CA GLU A 5 62.27 38.98 -80.25
C GLU A 5 61.17 39.06 -79.18
N ARG A 6 60.29 40.08 -79.28
CA ARG A 6 59.12 40.20 -78.41
C ARG A 6 58.14 39.05 -78.59
N LEU A 7 57.90 38.63 -79.83
CA LEU A 7 56.97 37.54 -80.15
C LEU A 7 57.47 36.21 -79.56
N LYS A 8 58.75 35.90 -79.71
CA LYS A 8 59.39 34.71 -79.10
C LYS A 8 59.33 34.73 -77.58
N TRP A 9 59.52 35.90 -76.96
CA TRP A 9 59.41 36.05 -75.50
C TRP A 9 57.99 35.79 -75.00
N PHE A 10 56.96 36.31 -75.70
CA PHE A 10 55.57 36.04 -75.37
C PHE A 10 55.20 34.57 -75.55
N GLU A 11 55.66 33.91 -76.62
CA GLU A 11 55.43 32.48 -76.85
C GLU A 11 56.03 31.62 -75.73
N GLN A 12 57.27 31.93 -75.31
CA GLN A 12 57.93 31.22 -74.21
C GLN A 12 57.20 31.40 -72.88
N HIS A 13 56.82 32.63 -72.51
CA HIS A 13 56.09 32.85 -71.26
C HIS A 13 54.68 32.27 -71.28
N TRP A 14 54.00 32.30 -72.43
CA TRP A 14 52.72 31.62 -72.59
C TRP A 14 52.83 30.10 -72.38
N GLU A 15 53.87 29.47 -72.93
CA GLU A 15 54.12 28.05 -72.72
C GLU A 15 54.44 27.73 -71.25
N GLU A 16 55.23 28.58 -70.59
CA GLU A 16 55.55 28.44 -69.17
C GLU A 16 54.29 28.54 -68.29
N ASP A 17 53.45 29.56 -68.52
CA ASP A 17 52.21 29.74 -67.78
C ASP A 17 51.19 28.64 -68.08
N ARG A 18 51.13 28.16 -69.32
CA ARG A 18 50.32 26.99 -69.69
C ARG A 18 50.77 25.74 -68.95
N ARG A 19 52.08 25.50 -68.84
CA ARG A 19 52.62 24.35 -68.09
C ARG A 19 52.35 24.47 -66.59
N ARG A 20 52.54 25.67 -66.01
CA ARG A 20 52.20 25.95 -64.62
C ARG A 20 50.73 25.67 -64.36
N TRP A 21 49.86 26.17 -65.23
CA TRP A 21 48.43 25.98 -65.07
C TRP A 21 48.00 24.52 -65.23
N GLN A 22 48.55 23.79 -66.19
CA GLN A 22 48.30 22.34 -66.31
C GLN A 22 48.75 21.56 -65.07
N THR A 23 49.88 21.94 -64.48
CA THR A 23 50.39 21.30 -63.26
C THR A 23 49.50 21.60 -62.06
N GLU A 24 49.10 22.85 -61.87
CA GLU A 24 48.19 23.25 -60.79
C GLU A 24 46.81 22.61 -60.95
N LYS A 25 46.27 22.58 -62.17
CA LYS A 25 45.03 21.90 -62.49
C LYS A 25 45.10 20.42 -62.12
N GLY A 26 46.16 19.71 -62.52
CA GLY A 26 46.33 18.30 -62.17
C GLY A 26 46.40 18.07 -60.65
N ARG A 27 47.16 18.91 -59.92
CA ARG A 27 47.21 18.84 -58.45
C ARG A 27 45.85 19.06 -57.78
N LEU A 28 45.05 19.99 -58.32
CA LEU A 28 43.71 20.26 -57.80
C LEU A 28 42.74 19.11 -58.12
N GLU A 29 42.83 18.51 -59.30
CA GLU A 29 42.04 17.34 -59.70
C GLU A 29 42.37 16.14 -58.80
N GLU A 30 43.65 15.84 -58.56
CA GLU A 30 44.08 14.77 -57.63
C GLU A 30 43.54 15.00 -56.22
N ARG A 31 43.63 16.24 -55.71
CA ARG A 31 43.11 16.58 -54.38
C ARG A 31 41.59 16.47 -54.31
N LEU A 32 40.88 16.87 -55.36
CA LEU A 32 39.43 16.75 -55.44
C LEU A 32 39.00 15.29 -55.47
N GLU A 33 39.70 14.42 -56.21
CA GLU A 33 39.46 12.98 -56.20
C GLU A 33 39.73 12.36 -54.83
N ALA A 34 40.84 12.71 -54.18
CA ALA A 34 41.17 12.22 -52.84
C ALA A 34 40.08 12.60 -51.82
N GLN A 35 39.67 13.87 -51.82
CA GLN A 35 38.58 14.35 -50.95
C GLN A 35 37.25 13.69 -51.26
N SER A 36 36.94 13.45 -52.54
CA SER A 36 35.72 12.77 -52.94
C SER A 36 35.68 11.33 -52.44
N ARG A 37 36.81 10.59 -52.50
CA ARG A 37 36.93 9.24 -51.94
C ARG A 37 36.75 9.25 -50.42
N GLU A 38 37.41 10.18 -49.73
CA GLU A 38 37.29 10.32 -48.27
C GLU A 38 35.84 10.62 -47.85
N ILE A 39 35.13 11.50 -48.56
CA ILE A 39 33.71 11.78 -48.29
C ILE A 39 32.85 10.52 -48.46
N VAL A 40 33.10 9.72 -49.49
CA VAL A 40 32.34 8.48 -49.71
C VAL A 40 32.59 7.48 -48.59
N GLU A 41 33.85 7.28 -48.19
CA GLU A 41 34.21 6.39 -47.08
C GLU A 41 33.60 6.85 -45.75
N LEU A 42 33.66 8.15 -45.45
CA LEU A 42 33.05 8.71 -44.25
C LEU A 42 31.53 8.55 -44.25
N ARG A 43 30.87 8.75 -45.41
CA ARG A 43 29.43 8.50 -45.55
C ARG A 43 29.08 7.04 -45.31
N GLN A 44 29.86 6.11 -45.86
CA GLN A 44 29.66 4.67 -45.63
C GLN A 44 29.79 4.32 -44.15
N LYS A 45 30.87 4.75 -43.49
CA LYS A 45 31.07 4.54 -42.04
C LYS A 45 29.95 5.13 -41.20
N LEU A 46 29.49 6.34 -41.55
CA LEU A 46 28.38 6.99 -40.85
C LEU A 46 27.09 6.20 -41.01
N THR A 47 26.78 5.73 -42.22
CA THR A 47 25.58 4.89 -42.45
C THR A 47 25.66 3.56 -41.70
N GLU A 48 26.82 2.91 -41.67
CA GLU A 48 27.02 1.67 -40.91
C GLU A 48 26.81 1.90 -39.41
N GLN A 49 27.38 2.97 -38.86
CA GLN A 49 27.19 3.35 -37.45
C GLN A 49 25.74 3.70 -37.14
N GLU A 50 25.04 4.41 -38.02
CA GLU A 50 23.62 4.69 -37.84
C GLU A 50 22.78 3.41 -37.85
N HIS A 51 23.09 2.46 -38.74
CA HIS A 51 22.39 1.19 -38.81
C HIS A 51 22.60 0.35 -37.55
N THR A 52 23.85 0.21 -37.08
CA THR A 52 24.15 -0.55 -35.85
C THR A 52 23.48 0.08 -34.64
N LEU A 53 23.57 1.40 -34.48
CA LEU A 53 22.91 2.10 -33.39
C LEU A 53 21.38 1.94 -33.45
N ARG A 54 20.77 2.08 -34.62
CA ARG A 54 19.33 1.88 -34.80
C ARG A 54 18.91 0.48 -34.39
N GLU A 55 19.64 -0.56 -34.82
CA GLU A 55 19.35 -1.95 -34.44
C GLU A 55 19.50 -2.18 -32.94
N GLU A 56 20.54 -1.63 -32.31
CA GLU A 56 20.73 -1.71 -30.86
C GLU A 56 19.59 -1.05 -30.09
N TYR A 57 19.19 0.16 -30.50
CA TYR A 57 18.09 0.88 -29.87
C TYR A 57 16.76 0.15 -30.08
N LEU A 58 16.49 -0.38 -31.28
CA LEU A 58 15.30 -1.19 -31.54
C LEU A 58 15.24 -2.40 -30.61
N ARG A 59 16.33 -3.16 -30.50
CA ARG A 59 16.43 -4.30 -29.57
C ARG A 59 16.19 -3.87 -28.12
N LYS A 60 16.80 -2.76 -27.68
CA LYS A 60 16.58 -2.20 -26.33
C LYS A 60 15.12 -1.79 -26.11
N THR A 61 14.47 -1.20 -27.11
CA THR A 61 13.06 -0.82 -26.99
C THR A 61 12.14 -2.04 -26.91
N GLU A 62 12.42 -3.09 -27.68
CA GLU A 62 11.66 -4.34 -27.63
C GLU A 62 11.80 -5.04 -26.28
N THR A 63 13.01 -5.10 -25.71
CA THR A 63 13.23 -5.71 -24.39
C THR A 63 12.57 -4.90 -23.27
N LEU A 64 12.64 -3.58 -23.34
CA LEU A 64 11.93 -2.70 -22.40
C LEU A 64 10.41 -2.84 -22.52
N GLN A 65 9.86 -2.94 -23.72
CA GLN A 65 8.43 -3.17 -23.92
C GLN A 65 7.99 -4.52 -23.34
N ARG A 66 8.77 -5.59 -23.56
CA ARG A 66 8.48 -6.92 -23.00
C ARG A 66 8.50 -6.90 -21.47
N THR A 67 9.51 -6.30 -20.86
CA THR A 67 9.62 -6.21 -19.40
C THR A 67 8.50 -5.39 -18.78
N VAL A 68 8.08 -4.28 -19.42
CA VAL A 68 6.92 -3.50 -18.97
C VAL A 68 5.64 -4.34 -19.04
N GLU A 69 5.45 -5.10 -20.12
CA GLU A 69 4.28 -5.96 -20.27
C GLU A 69 4.25 -7.09 -19.22
N GLU A 70 5.40 -7.72 -18.95
CA GLU A 70 5.55 -8.72 -17.89
C GLU A 70 5.24 -8.13 -16.50
N GLN A 71 5.73 -6.92 -16.21
CA GLN A 71 5.43 -6.23 -14.95
C GLN A 71 3.96 -5.88 -14.83
N ARG A 72 3.31 -5.40 -15.90
CA ARG A 72 1.86 -5.14 -15.92
C ARG A 72 1.06 -6.41 -15.65
N GLN A 73 1.45 -7.53 -16.27
CA GLN A 73 0.81 -8.81 -16.02
C GLN A 73 1.02 -9.30 -14.58
N ALA A 74 2.21 -9.11 -14.02
CA ALA A 74 2.50 -9.42 -12.62
C ALA A 74 1.64 -8.57 -11.67
N LEU A 75 1.55 -7.26 -11.91
CA LEU A 75 0.69 -6.35 -11.14
C LEU A 75 -0.77 -6.78 -11.19
N HIS A 76 -1.31 -7.07 -12.37
CA HIS A 76 -2.68 -7.57 -12.49
C HIS A 76 -2.92 -8.89 -11.77
N ARG A 77 -1.93 -9.80 -11.74
CA ARG A 77 -2.04 -11.03 -10.95
C ARG A 77 -2.06 -10.73 -9.45
N CYS A 78 -1.21 -9.81 -8.98
CA CYS A 78 -1.18 -9.35 -7.60
C CYS A 78 -2.49 -8.65 -7.20
N GLU A 79 -3.02 -7.74 -8.02
CA GLU A 79 -4.31 -7.07 -7.79
C GLU A 79 -5.44 -8.09 -7.67
N ARG A 80 -5.52 -9.07 -8.57
CA ARG A 80 -6.53 -10.15 -8.49
C ARG A 80 -6.36 -10.99 -7.22
N ALA A 81 -5.13 -11.28 -6.81
CA ALA A 81 -4.86 -12.03 -5.59
C ALA A 81 -5.28 -11.25 -4.34
N LEU A 82 -4.95 -9.95 -4.29
CA LEU A 82 -5.36 -9.04 -3.23
C LEU A 82 -6.88 -8.91 -3.16
N GLN A 83 -7.55 -8.76 -4.30
CA GLN A 83 -9.01 -8.66 -4.32
C GLN A 83 -9.67 -9.96 -3.83
N LYS A 84 -9.16 -11.13 -4.22
CA LYS A 84 -9.63 -12.41 -3.67
C LYS A 84 -9.39 -12.53 -2.17
N ALA A 85 -8.24 -12.08 -1.68
CA ALA A 85 -7.94 -12.07 -0.25
C ALA A 85 -8.86 -11.11 0.51
N ASN A 86 -9.12 -9.92 -0.04
CA ASN A 86 -10.01 -8.93 0.55
C ASN A 86 -11.45 -9.45 0.62
N ASN A 87 -11.98 -10.05 -0.45
CA ASN A 87 -13.32 -10.64 -0.43
C ASN A 87 -13.46 -11.78 0.60
N ARG A 88 -12.39 -12.57 0.80
CA ARG A 88 -12.35 -13.61 1.86
C ARG A 88 -12.35 -12.98 3.25
N LEU A 89 -11.58 -11.90 3.44
CA LEU A 89 -11.55 -11.16 4.69
C LEU A 89 -12.90 -10.50 4.97
N GLU A 90 -13.56 -9.91 3.98
CA GLU A 90 -14.91 -9.37 4.10
C GLU A 90 -15.90 -10.46 4.56
N GLY A 91 -15.86 -11.64 3.94
CA GLY A 91 -16.68 -12.80 4.33
C GLY A 91 -16.37 -13.36 5.73
N LEU A 92 -15.15 -13.18 6.23
CA LEU A 92 -14.77 -13.57 7.60
C LEU A 92 -15.02 -12.47 8.64
N SER A 93 -15.04 -11.21 8.20
CA SER A 93 -15.26 -10.03 9.05
C SER A 93 -16.73 -9.76 9.34
N GLN A 94 -17.64 -10.43 8.62
CA GLN A 94 -19.05 -10.53 8.97
C GLN A 94 -19.26 -11.81 9.79
N PRO A 95 -19.16 -11.79 11.13
CA PRO A 95 -19.73 -12.89 11.90
C PRO A 95 -21.20 -12.98 11.52
N PRO A 96 -21.74 -14.18 11.24
CA PRO A 96 -23.17 -14.32 10.97
C PRO A 96 -23.90 -14.02 12.27
N LEU A 97 -24.28 -12.75 12.47
CA LEU A 97 -25.28 -12.32 13.45
C LEU A 97 -26.63 -12.87 12.99
N GLY A 98 -26.76 -14.19 13.05
CA GLY A 98 -27.96 -14.93 12.69
C GLY A 98 -28.80 -15.22 13.92
N GLU A 99 -29.96 -15.80 13.69
CA GLU A 99 -30.91 -16.22 14.73
C GLU A 99 -30.23 -17.05 15.84
N GLY A 100 -29.22 -17.86 15.50
CA GLY A 100 -28.43 -18.62 16.48
C GLY A 100 -27.66 -17.77 17.49
N PHE A 101 -27.14 -16.60 17.08
CA PHE A 101 -26.49 -15.65 18.00
C PHE A 101 -27.51 -15.05 18.96
N PHE A 102 -28.68 -14.65 18.47
CA PHE A 102 -29.75 -14.10 19.30
C PHE A 102 -30.37 -15.14 20.21
N ARG A 103 -30.52 -16.40 19.77
CA ARG A 103 -30.93 -17.52 20.64
C ARG A 103 -29.90 -17.79 21.74
N PHE A 104 -28.61 -17.80 21.41
CA PHE A 104 -27.56 -17.93 22.41
C PHE A 104 -27.56 -16.76 23.40
N LEU A 105 -27.75 -15.53 22.91
CA LEU A 105 -27.86 -14.34 23.75
C LEU A 105 -29.08 -14.42 24.68
N ALA A 106 -30.25 -14.82 24.16
CA ALA A 106 -31.46 -14.99 24.95
C ALA A 106 -31.29 -16.07 26.03
N GLN A 107 -30.70 -17.21 25.67
CA GLN A 107 -30.43 -18.30 26.61
C GLN A 107 -29.39 -17.90 27.66
N ALA A 108 -28.37 -17.13 27.28
CA ALA A 108 -27.43 -16.56 28.22
C ALA A 108 -28.16 -15.62 29.21
N LEU A 109 -29.00 -14.71 28.71
CA LEU A 109 -29.80 -13.77 29.52
C LEU A 109 -30.76 -14.51 30.48
N GLU A 110 -31.39 -15.59 30.06
CA GLU A 110 -32.25 -16.40 30.93
C GLU A 110 -31.49 -17.04 32.10
N ILE A 111 -30.25 -17.51 31.84
CA ILE A 111 -29.35 -18.01 32.90
C ILE A 111 -28.96 -16.88 33.85
N TRP A 112 -28.77 -15.66 33.33
CA TRP A 112 -28.50 -14.47 34.15
C TRP A 112 -29.66 -14.13 35.06
N ASP A 113 -30.90 -14.18 34.55
CA ASP A 113 -32.10 -13.93 35.34
C ASP A 113 -32.28 -14.96 36.46
N GLN A 114 -32.02 -16.25 36.19
CA GLN A 114 -32.04 -17.29 37.21
C GLN A 114 -30.96 -17.08 38.28
N THR A 115 -29.74 -16.74 37.86
CA THR A 115 -28.62 -16.47 38.78
C THR A 115 -28.90 -15.25 39.66
N LEU A 116 -29.53 -14.20 39.09
CA LEU A 116 -29.97 -13.00 39.82
C LEU A 116 -31.02 -13.35 40.88
N VAL A 117 -32.01 -14.17 40.53
CA VAL A 117 -33.08 -14.62 41.45
C VAL A 117 -32.51 -15.48 42.58
N GLU A 118 -31.59 -16.39 42.29
CA GLU A 118 -30.93 -17.21 43.31
C GLU A 118 -30.07 -16.36 44.26
N LYS A 119 -29.30 -15.41 43.72
CA LYS A 119 -28.50 -14.49 44.53
C LYS A 119 -29.37 -13.55 45.37
N ALA A 120 -30.51 -13.09 44.85
CA ALA A 120 -31.49 -12.31 45.60
C ALA A 120 -32.11 -13.11 46.76
N ARG A 121 -32.35 -14.42 46.57
CA ARG A 121 -32.82 -15.32 47.64
C ARG A 121 -31.75 -15.59 48.70
N GLU A 122 -30.48 -15.72 48.31
CA GLU A 122 -29.36 -15.84 49.26
C GLU A 122 -29.17 -14.57 50.09
N LEU A 123 -29.40 -13.39 49.48
CA LEU A 123 -29.35 -12.08 50.16
C LEU A 123 -30.48 -11.85 51.16
N GLN A 124 -31.62 -12.57 51.06
CA GLN A 124 -32.61 -12.58 52.15
C GLN A 124 -32.08 -13.26 53.43
N GLY A 125 -31.01 -14.05 53.34
CA GLY A 125 -30.41 -14.78 54.47
C GLY A 125 -29.09 -14.22 55.01
N ASN A 126 -28.40 -13.36 54.26
CA ASN A 126 -27.10 -12.78 54.64
C ASN A 126 -27.15 -11.25 54.62
N GLU A 127 -26.42 -10.59 55.54
CA GLU A 127 -26.28 -9.13 55.55
C GLU A 127 -25.62 -8.65 54.24
N LEU A 128 -26.28 -7.72 53.55
CA LEU A 128 -25.89 -7.19 52.23
C LEU A 128 -24.43 -6.69 52.18
N GLU A 129 -23.96 -6.07 53.28
CA GLU A 129 -22.58 -5.59 53.41
C GLU A 129 -21.57 -6.73 53.28
N HIS A 130 -21.84 -7.87 53.91
CA HIS A 130 -20.98 -9.04 53.88
C HIS A 130 -20.89 -9.67 52.48
N TRP A 131 -21.98 -9.60 51.73
CA TRP A 131 -22.02 -10.08 50.35
C TRP A 131 -21.21 -9.17 49.41
N ILE A 132 -21.30 -7.85 49.58
CA ILE A 132 -20.53 -6.87 48.80
C ILE A 132 -19.03 -7.03 49.09
N GLU A 133 -18.65 -7.18 50.36
CA GLU A 133 -17.25 -7.42 50.76
C GLU A 133 -16.68 -8.70 50.16
N ALA A 134 -17.44 -9.80 50.21
CA ALA A 134 -17.04 -11.06 49.60
C ALA A 134 -16.88 -10.96 48.08
N GLY A 135 -17.82 -10.29 47.39
CA GLY A 135 -17.74 -10.05 45.95
C GLY A 135 -16.55 -9.17 45.55
N TRP A 136 -16.23 -8.17 46.38
CA TRP A 136 -15.08 -7.29 46.17
C TRP A 136 -13.74 -8.04 46.29
N GLU A 137 -13.56 -8.85 47.34
CA GLU A 137 -12.33 -9.61 47.54
C GLU A 137 -12.10 -10.65 46.43
N GLU A 138 -13.16 -11.31 45.96
CA GLU A 138 -13.07 -12.27 44.86
C GLU A 138 -12.60 -11.62 43.55
N ARG A 139 -13.08 -10.41 43.23
CA ARG A 139 -12.63 -9.67 42.04
C ARG A 139 -11.23 -9.12 42.19
N LYS A 140 -10.88 -8.62 43.37
CA LYS A 140 -9.52 -8.15 43.67
C LYS A 140 -8.50 -9.27 43.53
N GLU A 141 -8.84 -10.48 43.97
CA GLU A 141 -8.02 -11.67 43.79
C GLU A 141 -7.92 -12.05 42.30
N ALA A 142 -9.03 -12.04 41.56
CA ALA A 142 -9.04 -12.36 40.13
C ALA A 142 -8.22 -11.35 39.30
N LEU A 143 -8.31 -10.06 39.60
CA LEU A 143 -7.48 -8.99 39.00
C LEU A 143 -6.00 -9.15 39.35
N SER A 144 -5.69 -9.51 40.60
CA SER A 144 -4.31 -9.76 41.03
C SER A 144 -3.69 -10.96 40.29
N ARG A 145 -4.48 -12.01 40.03
CA ARG A 145 -4.06 -13.16 39.22
C ARG A 145 -3.86 -12.80 37.75
N ALA A 146 -4.72 -11.96 37.18
CA ALA A 146 -4.61 -11.45 35.81
C ALA A 146 -3.32 -10.63 35.61
N LEU A 147 -3.03 -9.73 36.56
CA LEU A 147 -1.80 -8.93 36.56
C LEU A 147 -0.55 -9.80 36.78
N GLY A 148 -0.70 -10.95 37.45
CA GLY A 148 0.32 -11.98 37.59
C GLY A 148 0.48 -12.92 36.38
N GLY A 149 -0.18 -12.63 35.25
CA GLY A 149 -0.03 -13.39 34.00
C GLY A 149 -0.83 -14.70 33.93
N LYS A 150 -1.73 -14.96 34.88
CA LYS A 150 -2.67 -16.10 34.81
C LYS A 150 -3.98 -15.65 34.16
N GLU A 151 -4.61 -16.53 33.40
CA GLU A 151 -5.88 -16.22 32.74
C GLU A 151 -7.01 -16.12 33.79
N PRO A 152 -7.62 -14.94 33.98
CA PRO A 152 -8.72 -14.78 34.92
C PRO A 152 -10.03 -15.30 34.31
N ASP A 153 -10.94 -15.76 35.18
CA ASP A 153 -12.29 -16.13 34.77
C ASP A 153 -13.14 -14.86 34.57
N TRP A 154 -13.03 -14.29 33.36
CA TRP A 154 -13.76 -13.08 32.96
C TRP A 154 -15.28 -13.25 33.03
N ARG A 155 -15.79 -14.47 32.87
CA ARG A 155 -17.22 -14.74 32.96
C ARG A 155 -17.69 -14.47 34.39
N ARG A 156 -16.98 -15.00 35.38
CA ARG A 156 -17.29 -14.82 36.80
C ARG A 156 -17.15 -13.36 37.26
N ILE A 157 -16.11 -12.65 36.82
CA ILE A 157 -15.92 -11.21 37.12
C ILE A 157 -17.08 -10.37 36.56
N ARG A 158 -17.42 -10.59 35.28
CA ARG A 158 -18.55 -9.92 34.63
C ARG A 158 -19.85 -10.22 35.38
N THR A 159 -20.01 -11.45 35.88
CA THR A 159 -21.19 -11.82 36.67
C THR A 159 -21.31 -11.02 37.95
N GLY A 160 -20.24 -10.94 38.73
CA GLY A 160 -20.23 -10.14 39.95
C GLY A 160 -20.58 -8.66 39.68
N LEU A 161 -20.01 -8.07 38.63
CA LEU A 161 -20.27 -6.67 38.28
C LEU A 161 -21.73 -6.41 37.88
N VAL A 162 -22.33 -7.29 37.07
CA VAL A 162 -23.74 -7.13 36.66
C VAL A 162 -24.67 -7.28 37.86
N LEU A 163 -24.39 -8.21 38.79
CA LEU A 163 -25.16 -8.40 40.02
C LEU A 163 -25.07 -7.16 40.93
N GLU A 164 -23.89 -6.57 41.09
CA GLU A 164 -23.71 -5.34 41.87
C GLU A 164 -24.46 -4.16 41.28
N TRP A 165 -24.39 -3.99 39.95
CA TRP A 165 -25.17 -2.96 39.26
C TRP A 165 -26.67 -3.18 39.42
N ALA A 166 -27.15 -4.42 39.33
CA ALA A 166 -28.56 -4.74 39.54
C ALA A 166 -29.01 -4.48 40.99
N LEU A 167 -28.15 -4.76 41.97
CA LEU A 167 -28.42 -4.47 43.39
C LEU A 167 -28.42 -2.97 43.69
N LEU A 168 -27.47 -2.21 43.14
CA LEU A 168 -27.44 -0.76 43.25
C LEU A 168 -28.70 -0.14 42.62
N ALA A 169 -29.08 -0.57 41.42
CA ALA A 169 -30.30 -0.11 40.75
C ALA A 169 -31.58 -0.48 41.56
N TRP A 170 -31.60 -1.65 42.20
CA TRP A 170 -32.70 -2.06 43.08
C TRP A 170 -32.76 -1.21 44.36
N LEU A 171 -31.64 -0.94 45.02
CA LEU A 171 -31.57 -0.07 46.20
C LEU A 171 -31.95 1.38 45.89
N GLU A 172 -31.55 1.89 44.72
CA GLU A 172 -31.97 3.20 44.22
C GLU A 172 -33.49 3.23 43.95
N GLY A 173 -34.04 2.20 43.31
CA GLY A 173 -35.49 2.07 43.09
C GLY A 173 -36.33 1.92 44.38
N VAL A 174 -35.78 1.32 45.44
CA VAL A 174 -36.43 1.26 46.77
C VAL A 174 -36.39 2.62 47.47
N ARG A 175 -35.37 3.44 47.22
CA ARG A 175 -35.26 4.81 47.76
C ARG A 175 -36.32 5.74 47.18
N ASP A 176 -36.66 5.60 45.91
CA ASP A 176 -37.71 6.38 45.25
C ASP A 176 -39.14 5.91 45.58
N GLY A 177 -39.29 4.69 46.12
CA GLY A 177 -40.58 4.12 46.55
C GLY A 177 -40.94 4.35 48.02
N GLY A 178 -39.99 4.76 48.87
CA GLY A 178 -40.16 4.86 50.34
C GLY A 178 -40.73 6.18 50.88
N SER A 179 -41.07 7.15 50.04
CA SER A 179 -41.54 8.49 50.46
C SER A 179 -43.08 8.65 50.48
N LEU A 180 -43.87 7.60 50.24
CA LEU A 180 -45.33 7.73 50.11
C LEU A 180 -46.16 7.33 51.33
N ASP A 181 -45.54 6.97 52.48
CA ASP A 181 -46.25 6.58 53.70
C ASP A 181 -46.32 7.66 54.81
N SER A 182 -46.31 8.96 54.46
CA SER A 182 -46.45 10.04 55.47
C SER A 182 -47.51 11.10 55.17
N ARG A 183 -48.34 10.95 54.14
CA ARG A 183 -49.42 11.91 53.85
C ARG A 183 -50.66 11.24 53.24
N ALA A 184 -51.34 10.43 54.04
CA ALA A 184 -52.76 10.13 53.83
C ALA A 184 -53.49 9.84 55.15
N GLU A 185 -53.12 10.53 56.23
CA GLU A 185 -54.07 10.87 57.30
C GLU A 185 -54.32 12.38 57.17
N LEU A 186 -55.52 12.74 56.72
CA LEU A 186 -56.22 14.03 56.70
C LEU A 186 -56.94 14.22 55.36
N GLY A 187 -58.17 13.70 55.32
CA GLY A 187 -59.12 13.82 54.21
C GLY A 187 -60.28 12.87 54.41
#